data_AF-A0A800K5T0-F1
#
_entry.id   AF-A0A800K5T0-F1
#
_cell.length_a   1.000
_cell.length_b   1.000
_cell.length_c   1.000
_cell.angle_alpha   90.00
_cell.angle_beta   90.00
_cell.angle_gamma   90.00
#
_symmetry.space_group_name_H-M   'P 1'
#
loop_
_entity.id
_entity.type
_entity.pdbx_description
1 polymer ?
#
loop_
_entity_poly.entity_id
_entity_poly.type
_entity_poly.pdbx_seq_one_letter_code
_entity_poly.pdbx_strand_id
1 'polypeptide(L)'
;MDEGLRFNFDDLVEMAVTGDVSQPAVRRGGYVHWPDGVGEILPGMYGITYSARVGDRAFGWAGDHVEPGVSIAHADERADYALHYLTCIGNEAEVVTGLARGARGVITGEHARLLVDFPPEVLEEMTIGDTIQIRTRGRGLRLESHPGIEFKQTSPALARALGLRTEAGTEAGRVSCPVAMELPPRIMGSGAELNAEFVDQDLMSGDRALMAELGID
;
A
#
# COMPACT_ATOMS: atom_id res chain seq x y z
N MET A 1 20.26 9.24 -6.46
CA MET A 1 19.88 8.22 -7.46
C MET A 1 21.13 7.88 -8.23
N ASP A 2 21.39 6.60 -8.45
CA ASP A 2 22.56 6.13 -9.21
C ASP A 2 22.53 6.72 -10.64
N GLU A 3 23.67 7.21 -11.14
CA GLU A 3 23.79 7.81 -12.48
C GLU A 3 23.48 6.80 -13.60
N GLY A 4 23.58 5.50 -13.33
CA GLY A 4 23.23 4.43 -14.29
C GLY A 4 21.73 4.14 -14.43
N LEU A 5 20.88 4.73 -13.59
CA LEU A 5 19.43 4.48 -13.60
C LEU A 5 18.68 5.63 -14.27
N ARG A 6 18.15 5.38 -15.47
CA ARG A 6 17.37 6.36 -16.23
C ARG A 6 15.90 5.97 -16.25
N PHE A 7 15.05 6.86 -15.75
CA PHE A 7 13.59 6.69 -15.72
C PHE A 7 12.90 7.72 -16.62
N ASN A 8 11.72 7.37 -17.13
CA ASN A 8 10.88 8.27 -17.93
C ASN A 8 9.98 9.19 -17.07
N PHE A 9 10.48 9.70 -15.94
CA PHE A 9 9.61 10.43 -14.99
C PHE A 9 8.89 11.63 -15.62
N ASP A 10 9.55 12.35 -16.52
CA ASP A 10 9.01 13.56 -17.14
C ASP A 10 7.91 13.26 -18.17
N ASP A 11 7.80 12.01 -18.63
CA ASP A 11 6.74 11.55 -19.53
C ASP A 11 5.46 11.13 -18.79
N LEU A 12 5.52 11.00 -17.45
CA LEU A 12 4.40 10.50 -16.67
C LEU A 12 3.33 11.57 -16.51
N VAL A 13 2.10 11.20 -16.86
CA VAL A 13 0.92 12.02 -16.66
C VAL A 13 0.52 12.01 -15.19
N GLU A 14 0.14 13.19 -14.71
CA GLU A 14 -0.47 13.35 -13.40
C GLU A 14 -1.97 13.62 -13.56
N MET A 15 -2.79 12.95 -12.76
CA MET A 15 -4.24 13.08 -12.76
C MET A 15 -4.77 13.21 -11.33
N ALA A 16 -5.96 13.77 -11.19
CA ALA A 16 -6.66 13.80 -9.91
C ALA A 16 -7.64 12.62 -9.83
N VAL A 17 -7.60 11.90 -8.71
CA VAL A 17 -8.67 10.99 -8.28
C VAL A 17 -9.06 11.36 -6.85
N THR A 18 -10.26 10.98 -6.45
CA THR A 18 -10.75 11.20 -5.09
C THR A 18 -11.28 9.91 -4.49
N GLY A 19 -11.11 9.74 -3.20
CA GLY A 19 -11.80 8.76 -2.38
C GLY A 19 -12.23 9.40 -1.06
N ASP A 20 -13.22 8.85 -0.41
CA ASP A 20 -13.68 9.29 0.91
C ASP A 20 -13.13 8.34 1.98
N VAL A 21 -12.83 8.88 3.16
CA VAL A 21 -12.47 8.08 4.33
C VAL A 21 -13.57 7.06 4.59
N SER A 22 -13.21 5.79 4.46
CA SER A 22 -14.16 4.68 4.47
C SER A 22 -14.57 4.31 5.90
N GLN A 23 -15.82 3.91 6.09
CA GLN A 23 -16.31 3.45 7.39
C GLN A 23 -15.77 2.03 7.69
N PRO A 24 -15.29 1.74 8.92
CA PRO A 24 -15.05 0.37 9.39
C PRO A 24 -16.25 -0.54 9.14
N ALA A 25 -16.01 -1.72 8.57
CA ALA A 25 -17.08 -2.64 8.25
C ALA A 25 -16.83 -4.03 8.85
N VAL A 26 -17.88 -4.61 9.41
CA VAL A 26 -17.87 -5.96 9.98
C VAL A 26 -19.02 -6.75 9.35
N ARG A 27 -18.73 -7.96 8.87
CA ARG A 27 -19.76 -8.84 8.30
C ARG A 27 -20.77 -9.25 9.37
N ARG A 28 -22.02 -9.50 9.01
CA ARG A 28 -23.04 -10.01 9.95
C ARG A 28 -22.55 -11.33 10.57
N GLY A 29 -22.48 -11.37 11.89
CA GLY A 29 -21.89 -12.48 12.65
C GLY A 29 -20.49 -12.15 13.19
N GLY A 30 -19.72 -11.32 12.51
CA GLY A 30 -18.53 -10.62 13.01
C GLY A 30 -17.32 -11.46 13.43
N TYR A 31 -17.44 -12.78 13.45
CA TYR A 31 -16.34 -13.66 13.84
C TYR A 31 -15.33 -13.83 12.71
N VAL A 32 -14.06 -13.52 13.01
CA VAL A 32 -12.89 -13.95 12.26
C VAL A 32 -12.35 -15.24 12.89
N HIS A 33 -11.77 -16.13 12.09
CA HIS A 33 -11.39 -17.46 12.54
C HIS A 33 -9.87 -17.62 12.59
N TRP A 34 -9.37 -18.02 13.75
CA TRP A 34 -8.00 -18.52 13.87
C TRP A 34 -7.82 -19.83 13.10
N PRO A 35 -6.58 -20.20 12.73
CA PRO A 35 -6.29 -21.46 12.05
C PRO A 35 -6.75 -22.72 12.80
N ASP A 36 -6.92 -22.64 14.12
CA ASP A 36 -7.43 -23.73 14.98
C ASP A 36 -8.97 -23.78 15.06
N GLY A 37 -9.67 -22.86 14.39
CA GLY A 37 -11.12 -22.77 14.31
C GLY A 37 -11.77 -21.93 15.41
N VAL A 38 -11.01 -21.33 16.33
CA VAL A 38 -11.56 -20.40 17.33
C VAL A 38 -12.00 -19.11 16.65
N GLY A 39 -13.23 -18.66 16.94
CA GLY A 39 -13.79 -17.42 16.40
C GLY A 39 -13.65 -16.24 17.37
N GLU A 40 -13.20 -15.09 16.88
CA GLU A 40 -13.10 -13.84 17.64
C GLU A 40 -13.71 -12.65 16.90
N ILE A 41 -14.07 -11.58 17.62
CA ILE A 41 -14.47 -10.31 17.03
C ILE A 41 -13.32 -9.33 17.25
N LEU A 42 -12.67 -8.92 16.16
CA LEU A 42 -11.47 -8.10 16.19
C LEU A 42 -11.64 -6.82 15.34
N PRO A 43 -10.99 -5.71 15.72
CA PRO A 43 -10.83 -4.56 14.83
C PRO A 43 -9.88 -4.92 13.67
N GLY A 44 -9.95 -4.17 12.57
CA GLY A 44 -9.26 -4.59 11.36
C GLY A 44 -9.28 -3.59 10.24
N MET A 45 -10.03 -3.94 9.21
CA MET A 45 -10.09 -3.20 7.97
C MET A 45 -10.90 -1.90 8.08
N TYR A 46 -10.48 -0.93 7.27
CA TYR A 46 -11.13 0.35 6.97
C TYR A 46 -11.13 1.36 8.13
N GLY A 47 -11.45 2.61 7.82
CA GLY A 47 -11.52 3.69 8.80
C GLY A 47 -10.23 4.47 9.01
N ILE A 48 -10.14 5.05 10.20
CA ILE A 48 -8.99 5.78 10.70
C ILE A 48 -8.43 4.97 11.86
N THR A 49 -7.25 4.39 11.65
CA THR A 49 -6.51 3.65 12.68
C THR A 49 -5.54 4.59 13.38
N TYR A 50 -5.89 5.01 14.59
CA TYR A 50 -5.10 5.97 15.37
C TYR A 50 -3.81 5.39 15.96
N SER A 51 -3.75 4.07 16.15
CA SER A 51 -2.69 3.41 16.93
C SER A 51 -1.65 2.65 16.10
N ALA A 52 -1.90 2.41 14.81
CA ALA A 52 -1.01 1.66 13.94
C ALA A 52 -0.74 2.46 12.67
N ARG A 53 0.54 2.62 12.34
CA ARG A 53 1.01 3.44 11.23
C ARG A 53 2.06 2.72 10.39
N VAL A 54 2.32 3.25 9.20
CA VAL A 54 3.44 2.79 8.39
C VAL A 54 4.75 2.92 9.17
N GLY A 55 5.56 1.85 9.17
CA GLY A 55 6.79 1.76 9.95
C GLY A 55 6.63 1.07 11.31
N ASP A 56 5.40 0.88 11.81
CA ASP A 56 5.16 0.03 12.97
C ASP A 56 5.30 -1.45 12.62
N ARG A 57 5.31 -2.30 13.66
CA ARG A 57 5.28 -3.76 13.51
C ARG A 57 3.98 -4.21 12.82
N ALA A 58 4.09 -5.17 11.91
CA ALA A 58 2.92 -5.82 11.29
C ALA A 58 2.19 -6.79 12.23
N PHE A 59 2.93 -7.45 13.15
CA PHE A 59 2.38 -8.49 14.03
C PHE A 59 2.25 -8.07 15.49
N GLY A 60 1.38 -8.79 16.23
CA GLY A 60 1.18 -8.63 17.66
C GLY A 60 0.11 -7.61 18.07
N TRP A 61 -0.70 -7.16 17.11
CA TRP A 61 -1.93 -6.42 17.34
C TRP A 61 -3.07 -7.38 17.70
N ALA A 62 -3.98 -6.95 18.57
CA ALA A 62 -5.26 -7.63 18.77
C ALA A 62 -6.24 -7.18 17.67
N GLY A 63 -5.99 -7.63 16.45
CA GLY A 63 -6.69 -7.20 15.25
C GLY A 63 -6.52 -8.20 14.09
N ASP A 64 -7.37 -8.08 13.06
CA ASP A 64 -7.35 -8.88 11.84
C ASP A 64 -7.38 -7.96 10.62
N HIS A 65 -6.43 -8.08 9.70
CA HIS A 65 -6.26 -7.13 8.57
C HIS A 65 -6.33 -5.65 8.99
N VAL A 66 -5.61 -5.29 10.06
CA VAL A 66 -5.49 -3.88 10.51
C VAL A 66 -4.82 -3.05 9.43
N GLU A 67 -5.53 -2.05 8.91
CA GLU A 67 -5.02 -1.11 7.92
C GLU A 67 -4.42 0.13 8.62
N PRO A 68 -3.12 0.45 8.40
CA PRO A 68 -2.47 1.57 9.07
C PRO A 68 -2.91 2.94 8.51
N GLY A 69 -3.08 3.91 9.40
CA GLY A 69 -3.46 5.27 9.01
C GLY A 69 -4.92 5.37 8.58
N VAL A 70 -5.16 5.84 7.35
CA VAL A 70 -6.49 6.15 6.82
C VAL A 70 -6.80 5.30 5.61
N SER A 71 -7.91 4.58 5.64
CA SER A 71 -8.42 3.81 4.53
C SER A 71 -9.46 4.59 3.75
N ILE A 72 -9.30 4.70 2.43
CA ILE A 72 -10.22 5.43 1.56
C ILE A 72 -10.84 4.53 0.48
N ALA A 73 -12.05 4.88 0.06
CA ALA A 73 -12.76 4.24 -1.04
C ALA A 73 -13.60 5.25 -1.81
N HIS A 74 -14.05 4.88 -3.00
CA HIS A 74 -15.10 5.60 -3.70
C HIS A 74 -16.40 4.77 -3.75
N ALA A 75 -17.55 5.41 -3.56
CA ALA A 75 -18.84 4.71 -3.53
C ALA A 75 -19.33 4.26 -4.92
N ASP A 76 -19.00 5.02 -5.97
CA ASP A 76 -19.16 4.59 -7.36
C ASP A 76 -18.03 3.64 -7.76
N GLU A 77 -18.39 2.44 -8.21
CA GLU A 77 -17.48 1.35 -8.58
C GLU A 77 -16.47 1.75 -9.66
N ARG A 78 -16.86 2.54 -10.67
CA ARG A 78 -15.93 2.91 -11.75
C ARG A 78 -14.88 3.89 -11.25
N ALA A 79 -15.29 4.84 -10.43
CA ALA A 79 -14.37 5.75 -9.78
C ALA A 79 -13.50 5.05 -8.71
N ASP A 80 -14.02 4.01 -8.04
CA ASP A 80 -13.23 3.18 -7.12
C ASP A 80 -12.16 2.39 -7.90
N TYR A 81 -12.51 1.79 -9.03
CA TYR A 81 -11.52 1.21 -9.92
C TYR A 81 -10.49 2.23 -10.40
N ALA A 82 -10.89 3.46 -10.74
CA ALA A 82 -9.93 4.51 -11.10
C ALA A 82 -9.01 4.87 -9.92
N LEU A 83 -9.53 4.92 -8.69
CA LEU A 83 -8.76 5.13 -7.47
C LEU A 83 -7.69 4.04 -7.31
N HIS A 84 -8.07 2.76 -7.43
CA HIS A 84 -7.17 1.61 -7.35
C HIS A 84 -6.14 1.56 -8.51
N TYR A 85 -6.58 1.69 -9.76
CA TYR A 85 -5.70 1.52 -10.93
C TYR A 85 -4.85 2.73 -11.28
N LEU A 86 -5.14 3.94 -10.78
CA LEU A 86 -4.34 5.13 -11.11
C LEU A 86 -3.39 5.50 -9.98
N THR A 87 -3.78 5.24 -8.74
CA THR A 87 -2.95 5.56 -7.57
C THR A 87 -1.69 4.70 -7.54
N CYS A 88 -0.60 5.28 -7.04
CA CYS A 88 0.65 4.60 -6.77
C CYS A 88 1.12 4.92 -5.35
N ILE A 89 1.80 3.96 -4.72
CA ILE A 89 2.46 4.17 -3.42
C ILE A 89 3.49 5.30 -3.55
N GLY A 90 3.46 6.23 -2.59
CA GLY A 90 4.23 7.46 -2.58
C GLY A 90 3.59 8.65 -3.32
N ASN A 91 2.37 8.52 -3.84
CA ASN A 91 1.61 9.70 -4.31
C ASN A 91 1.20 10.61 -3.15
N GLU A 92 1.14 11.91 -3.44
CA GLU A 92 0.66 12.94 -2.49
C GLU A 92 -0.86 12.89 -2.41
N ALA A 93 -1.37 12.94 -1.18
CA ALA A 93 -2.79 13.01 -0.86
C ALA A 93 -3.08 14.29 -0.08
N GLU A 94 -4.23 14.92 -0.32
CA GLU A 94 -4.69 16.12 0.38
C GLU A 94 -6.13 15.91 0.87
N VAL A 95 -6.38 16.25 2.13
CA VAL A 95 -7.76 16.31 2.66
C VAL A 95 -8.46 17.54 2.09
N VAL A 96 -9.60 17.39 1.41
CA VAL A 96 -10.28 18.52 0.75
C VAL A 96 -11.61 18.93 1.40
N THR A 97 -12.02 18.24 2.47
CA THR A 97 -13.20 18.54 3.30
C THR A 97 -12.85 18.49 4.80
N GLY A 98 -13.85 18.72 5.66
CA GLY A 98 -13.70 18.51 7.10
C GLY A 98 -12.83 19.55 7.79
N LEU A 99 -12.47 19.25 9.05
CA LEU A 99 -11.62 20.10 9.89
C LEU A 99 -10.15 20.02 9.45
N ALA A 100 -9.71 18.85 9.00
CA ALA A 100 -8.36 18.58 8.51
C ALA A 100 -8.08 19.12 7.09
N ARG A 101 -8.96 19.95 6.51
CA ARG A 101 -8.83 20.44 5.13
C ARG A 101 -7.48 21.12 4.86
N GLY A 102 -6.82 20.70 3.79
CA GLY A 102 -5.51 21.19 3.36
C GLY A 102 -4.34 20.42 3.98
N ALA A 103 -4.60 19.50 4.91
CA ALA A 103 -3.59 18.58 5.42
C ALA A 103 -3.13 17.64 4.30
N ARG A 104 -1.83 17.33 4.31
CA ARG A 104 -1.17 16.50 3.30
C ARG A 104 -0.70 15.20 3.90
N GLY A 105 -0.80 14.15 3.09
CA GLY A 105 -0.40 12.80 3.41
C GLY A 105 0.23 12.11 2.21
N VAL A 106 0.52 10.84 2.38
CA VAL A 106 1.15 10.00 1.36
C VAL A 106 0.45 8.66 1.25
N ILE A 107 0.28 8.17 0.03
CA ILE A 107 -0.21 6.81 -0.19
C ILE A 107 0.85 5.82 0.28
N THR A 108 0.48 4.92 1.19
CA THR A 108 1.40 3.94 1.80
C THR A 108 1.18 2.53 1.28
N GLY A 109 -0.01 2.23 0.76
CA GLY A 109 -0.35 0.89 0.32
C GLY A 109 -1.75 0.81 -0.27
N GLU A 110 -2.09 -0.41 -0.62
CA GLU A 110 -3.40 -0.80 -1.14
C GLU A 110 -3.73 -2.16 -0.53
N HIS A 111 -4.99 -2.33 -0.17
CA HIS A 111 -5.63 -3.59 0.12
C HIS A 111 -7.05 -3.50 -0.47
N ALA A 112 -8.09 -3.98 0.22
CA ALA A 112 -9.48 -3.71 -0.14
C ALA A 112 -9.83 -2.20 -0.17
N ARG A 113 -8.93 -1.34 0.33
CA ARG A 113 -8.96 0.13 0.27
C ARG A 113 -7.58 0.69 -0.06
N LEU A 114 -7.52 1.95 -0.48
CA LEU A 114 -6.25 2.68 -0.55
C LEU A 114 -5.88 3.18 0.84
N LEU A 115 -4.60 3.07 1.17
CA LEU A 115 -4.07 3.41 2.48
C LEU A 115 -3.27 4.71 2.40
N VAL A 116 -3.57 5.63 3.30
CA VAL A 116 -2.97 6.96 3.35
C VAL A 116 -2.43 7.23 4.76
N ASP A 117 -1.19 7.66 4.84
CA ASP A 117 -0.60 8.15 6.09
C ASP A 117 -0.63 9.67 6.13
N PHE A 118 -1.14 10.20 7.24
CA PHE A 118 -1.12 11.61 7.60
C PHE A 118 -0.39 11.78 8.94
N PRO A 119 0.09 12.99 9.28
CA PRO A 119 0.61 13.28 10.61
C PRO A 119 -0.41 12.94 11.72
N PRO A 120 0.01 12.46 12.90
CA PRO A 120 -0.91 12.04 13.97
C PRO A 120 -1.93 13.10 14.36
N GLU A 121 -1.51 14.37 14.45
CA GLU A 121 -2.38 15.49 14.80
C GLU A 121 -3.49 15.73 13.76
N VAL A 122 -3.26 15.35 12.49
CA VAL A 122 -4.27 15.44 11.44
C VAL A 122 -5.32 14.35 11.62
N LEU A 123 -4.93 13.15 12.04
CA LEU A 123 -5.86 12.03 12.25
C LEU A 123 -6.95 12.38 13.29
N GLU A 124 -6.60 13.14 14.32
CA GLU A 124 -7.51 13.62 15.37
C GLU A 124 -8.57 14.62 14.84
N GLU A 125 -8.30 15.28 13.71
CA GLU A 125 -9.19 16.25 13.08
C GLU A 125 -10.00 15.64 11.92
N MET A 126 -9.64 14.44 11.48
CA MET A 126 -10.30 13.75 10.39
C MET A 126 -11.55 13.02 10.86
N THR A 127 -12.49 12.87 9.93
CA THR A 127 -13.74 12.15 10.15
C THR A 127 -14.01 11.14 9.04
N ILE A 128 -14.79 10.11 9.34
CA ILE A 128 -15.29 9.20 8.32
C ILE A 128 -16.12 10.01 7.30
N GLY A 129 -15.87 9.77 6.03
CA GLY A 129 -16.50 10.49 4.92
C GLY A 129 -15.75 11.74 4.48
N ASP A 130 -14.61 12.11 5.10
CA ASP A 130 -13.79 13.18 4.55
C ASP A 130 -13.22 12.79 3.18
N THR A 131 -13.29 13.71 2.22
CA THR A 131 -12.79 13.47 0.86
C THR A 131 -11.30 13.74 0.81
N ILE A 132 -10.56 12.78 0.25
CA ILE A 132 -9.13 12.84 -0.01
C ILE A 132 -8.93 12.96 -1.53
N GLN A 133 -8.22 13.99 -1.96
CA GLN A 133 -7.77 14.12 -3.35
C GLN A 133 -6.34 13.61 -3.48
N ILE A 134 -6.10 12.76 -4.46
CA ILE A 134 -4.78 12.20 -4.76
C ILE A 134 -4.31 12.74 -6.11
N ARG A 135 -3.06 13.19 -6.15
CA ARG A 135 -2.36 13.51 -7.40
C ARG A 135 -1.66 12.24 -7.90
N THR A 136 -2.37 11.45 -8.69
CA THR A 136 -1.88 10.16 -9.18
C THR A 136 -0.77 10.36 -10.18
N ARG A 137 0.40 9.76 -9.93
CA ARG A 137 1.54 9.79 -10.86
C ARG A 137 2.42 8.56 -10.67
N GLY A 138 2.64 7.81 -11.74
CA GLY A 138 3.49 6.59 -11.69
C GLY A 138 3.07 5.49 -12.65
N ARG A 139 1.81 5.48 -13.10
CA ARG A 139 1.37 4.55 -14.14
C ARG A 139 2.10 4.86 -15.46
N GLY A 140 2.68 3.83 -16.06
CA GLY A 140 3.58 3.95 -17.22
C GLY A 140 5.06 4.22 -16.88
N LEU A 141 5.45 4.12 -15.60
CA LEU A 141 6.85 4.21 -15.17
C LEU A 141 7.68 3.10 -15.81
N ARG A 142 8.81 3.49 -16.39
CA ARG A 142 9.81 2.61 -16.99
C ARG A 142 11.19 2.98 -16.48
N LEU A 143 11.98 1.96 -16.14
CA LEU A 143 13.42 2.08 -16.02
C LEU A 143 14.03 1.85 -17.41
N GLU A 144 14.19 2.94 -18.16
CA GLU A 144 14.64 2.91 -19.55
C GLU A 144 16.03 2.30 -19.73
N SER A 145 16.89 2.40 -18.72
CA SER A 145 18.19 1.73 -18.76
C SER A 145 18.08 0.21 -18.59
N HIS A 146 16.96 -0.31 -18.07
CA HIS A 146 16.70 -1.74 -17.86
C HIS A 146 15.25 -2.11 -18.24
N PRO A 147 14.91 -2.18 -19.53
CA PRO A 147 13.52 -2.38 -19.99
C PRO A 147 12.85 -3.68 -19.54
N GLY A 148 13.62 -4.68 -19.09
CA GLY A 148 13.09 -5.92 -18.53
C GLY A 148 12.65 -5.83 -17.07
N ILE A 149 12.87 -4.69 -16.41
CA ILE A 149 12.40 -4.42 -15.04
C ILE A 149 11.15 -3.57 -15.11
N GLU A 150 10.03 -4.15 -14.70
CA GLU A 150 8.75 -3.46 -14.64
C GLU A 150 8.50 -2.87 -13.26
N PHE A 151 7.86 -1.70 -13.23
CA PHE A 151 7.35 -1.08 -12.02
C PHE A 151 5.83 -1.10 -12.05
N LYS A 152 5.25 -1.50 -10.93
CA LYS A 152 3.80 -1.54 -10.70
C LYS A 152 3.50 -0.63 -9.52
N GLN A 153 2.43 0.15 -9.64
CA GLN A 153 1.92 1.02 -8.56
C GLN A 153 2.98 1.86 -7.84
N THR A 154 4.04 2.27 -8.56
CA THR A 154 5.19 2.94 -7.97
C THR A 154 5.21 4.39 -8.42
N SER A 155 5.11 5.31 -7.46
CA SER A 155 5.27 6.74 -7.77
C SER A 155 6.72 7.08 -8.09
N PRO A 156 7.00 8.19 -8.78
CA PRO A 156 8.36 8.69 -8.93
C PRO A 156 9.08 8.85 -7.59
N ALA A 157 8.38 9.33 -6.55
CA ALA A 157 8.93 9.51 -5.21
C ALA A 157 9.41 8.19 -4.62
N LEU A 158 8.56 7.15 -4.66
CA LEU A 158 8.92 5.81 -4.20
C LEU A 158 10.07 5.23 -5.02
N ALA A 159 10.04 5.33 -6.36
CA ALA A 159 11.13 4.84 -7.20
C ALA A 159 12.49 5.46 -6.83
N ARG A 160 12.53 6.73 -6.41
CA ARG A 160 13.77 7.34 -5.91
C ARG A 160 14.19 6.81 -4.55
N ALA A 161 13.22 6.47 -3.70
CA ALA A 161 13.43 6.03 -2.33
C ALA A 161 13.82 4.55 -2.20
N LEU A 162 13.52 3.71 -3.21
CA LEU A 162 13.86 2.28 -3.22
C LEU A 162 15.36 1.98 -3.09
N GLY A 163 16.25 2.96 -3.31
CA GLY A 163 17.68 2.78 -3.10
C GLY A 163 18.35 1.84 -4.11
N LEU A 164 17.76 1.73 -5.32
CA LEU A 164 18.26 0.93 -6.43
C LEU A 164 19.67 1.35 -6.85
N ARG A 165 20.50 0.36 -7.23
CA ARG A 165 21.90 0.57 -7.64
C ARG A 165 22.24 -0.29 -8.84
N THR A 166 23.11 0.21 -9.71
CA THR A 166 23.73 -0.57 -10.77
C THR A 166 25.03 -1.22 -10.29
N GLU A 167 25.15 -2.53 -10.44
CA GLU A 167 26.40 -3.26 -10.20
C GLU A 167 27.31 -3.14 -11.42
N ALA A 168 28.56 -2.73 -11.21
CA ALA A 168 29.55 -2.65 -12.28
C ALA A 168 29.94 -4.05 -12.81
N GLY A 169 30.18 -4.17 -14.12
CA GLY A 169 30.80 -5.37 -14.72
C GLY A 169 29.88 -6.29 -15.54
N THR A 170 28.63 -5.92 -15.82
CA THR A 170 27.76 -6.61 -16.81
C THR A 170 27.36 -5.67 -17.95
N GLU A 171 26.99 -6.19 -19.12
CA GLU A 171 26.76 -5.41 -20.35
C GLU A 171 25.69 -4.30 -20.23
N ALA A 172 24.76 -4.40 -19.26
CA ALA A 172 23.81 -3.34 -18.89
C ALA A 172 23.89 -2.90 -17.40
N GLY A 173 24.71 -3.58 -16.58
CA GLY A 173 24.64 -3.53 -15.11
C GLY A 173 23.54 -4.43 -14.55
N ARG A 174 23.79 -5.14 -13.44
CA ARG A 174 22.69 -5.75 -12.66
C ARG A 174 22.09 -4.68 -11.77
N VAL A 175 20.77 -4.68 -11.57
CA VAL A 175 20.14 -3.78 -10.60
C VAL A 175 20.02 -4.50 -9.27
N SER A 176 20.56 -3.91 -8.21
CA SER A 176 20.33 -4.36 -6.84
C SER A 176 19.32 -3.45 -6.15
N CYS A 177 18.45 -4.05 -5.33
CA CYS A 177 17.46 -3.38 -4.49
C CYS A 177 17.67 -3.83 -3.04
N PRO A 178 17.85 -2.92 -2.08
CA PRO A 178 17.86 -3.30 -0.68
C PRO A 178 16.47 -3.80 -0.26
N VAL A 179 16.43 -5.01 0.30
CA VAL A 179 15.23 -5.59 0.89
C VAL A 179 15.51 -5.93 2.35
N ALA A 180 14.48 -5.85 3.19
CA ALA A 180 14.59 -6.32 4.56
C ALA A 180 14.70 -7.85 4.64
N MET A 181 14.10 -8.54 3.66
CA MET A 181 13.93 -9.99 3.67
C MET A 181 13.66 -10.55 2.27
N GLU A 182 14.07 -11.80 2.04
CA GLU A 182 13.75 -12.60 0.86
C GLU A 182 12.88 -13.78 1.29
N LEU A 183 11.70 -13.94 0.69
CA LEU A 183 10.70 -14.93 1.09
C LEU A 183 10.42 -15.95 -0.02
N PRO A 184 10.22 -17.24 0.30
CA PRO A 184 9.90 -18.25 -0.70
C PRO A 184 8.43 -18.15 -1.14
N PRO A 185 8.09 -18.49 -2.40
CA PRO A 185 6.70 -18.39 -2.89
C PRO A 185 5.66 -19.15 -2.06
N ARG A 186 6.03 -20.20 -1.34
CA ARG A 186 5.11 -21.01 -0.53
C ARG A 186 4.49 -20.28 0.67
N ILE A 187 5.02 -19.13 1.08
CA ILE A 187 4.43 -18.31 2.16
C ILE A 187 3.28 -17.41 1.64
N MET A 188 3.17 -17.24 0.32
CA MET A 188 2.16 -16.38 -0.31
C MET A 188 0.78 -17.07 -0.34
N GLY A 189 -0.29 -16.31 -0.12
CA GLY A 189 -1.66 -16.82 0.01
C GLY A 189 -2.69 -16.06 -0.83
N SER A 190 -3.74 -15.59 -0.16
CA SER A 190 -4.87 -14.85 -0.74
C SER A 190 -4.40 -13.72 -1.67
N GLY A 191 -5.00 -13.60 -2.85
CA GLY A 191 -4.61 -12.63 -3.88
C GLY A 191 -3.65 -13.18 -4.94
N ALA A 192 -3.14 -14.41 -4.80
CA ALA A 192 -2.31 -15.09 -5.81
C ALA A 192 -2.99 -15.21 -7.18
N GLU A 193 -4.32 -15.23 -7.19
CA GLU A 193 -5.17 -15.32 -8.39
C GLU A 193 -5.42 -13.98 -9.07
N LEU A 194 -5.06 -12.86 -8.42
CA LEU A 194 -5.28 -11.50 -8.91
C LEU A 194 -4.12 -11.05 -9.80
N ASN A 195 -4.36 -9.99 -10.58
CA ASN A 195 -3.30 -9.34 -11.33
C ASN A 195 -2.55 -8.35 -10.43
N ALA A 196 -1.27 -8.11 -10.71
CA ALA A 196 -0.42 -7.23 -9.89
C ALA A 196 -0.76 -5.72 -9.98
N GLU A 197 -1.78 -5.34 -10.75
CA GLU A 197 -2.20 -3.94 -10.91
C GLU A 197 -3.39 -3.58 -10.01
N PHE A 198 -3.96 -4.56 -9.28
CA PHE A 198 -5.16 -4.40 -8.48
C PHE A 198 -5.06 -5.20 -7.17
N VAL A 199 -5.02 -4.48 -6.04
CA VAL A 199 -4.97 -5.03 -4.68
C VAL A 199 -3.66 -5.78 -4.38
N ASP A 200 -3.36 -5.95 -3.10
CA ASP A 200 -2.22 -6.67 -2.59
C ASP A 200 -2.42 -8.20 -2.55
N GLN A 201 -1.39 -8.89 -2.07
CA GLN A 201 -1.37 -10.32 -1.86
C GLN A 201 -0.87 -10.63 -0.44
N ASP A 202 -1.57 -11.52 0.24
CA ASP A 202 -1.28 -11.87 1.62
C ASP A 202 -0.03 -12.77 1.74
N LEU A 203 0.77 -12.50 2.77
CA LEU A 203 1.63 -13.50 3.39
C LEU A 203 0.79 -14.29 4.40
N MET A 204 0.81 -15.63 4.32
CA MET A 204 -0.01 -16.50 5.17
C MET A 204 0.51 -16.59 6.62
N SER A 205 0.40 -15.50 7.37
CA SER A 205 0.90 -15.39 8.74
C SER A 205 0.18 -16.28 9.77
N GLY A 206 -0.90 -16.93 9.37
CA GLY A 206 -1.59 -17.95 10.17
C GLY A 206 -0.78 -19.25 10.30
N ASP A 207 0.09 -19.58 9.34
CA ASP A 207 0.98 -20.74 9.45
C ASP A 207 2.21 -20.40 10.31
N ARG A 208 2.01 -20.41 11.63
CA ARG A 208 3.06 -20.07 12.59
C ARG A 208 4.27 -21.00 12.53
N ALA A 209 4.08 -22.25 12.12
CA ALA A 209 5.18 -23.19 11.96
C ALA A 209 6.07 -22.77 10.78
N LEU A 210 5.46 -22.42 9.64
CA LEU A 210 6.19 -21.90 8.49
C LEU A 210 6.82 -20.52 8.78
N MET A 211 6.12 -19.62 9.46
CA MET A 211 6.67 -18.31 9.85
C MET A 211 7.95 -18.46 10.70
N ALA A 212 7.93 -19.35 11.69
CA ALA A 212 9.10 -19.66 12.52
C ALA A 212 10.22 -20.35 11.72
N GLU A 213 9.88 -21.26 10.80
CA GLU A 213 10.85 -21.90 9.89
C GLU A 213 11.59 -20.86 9.03
N LEU A 214 10.88 -19.83 8.57
CA LEU A 214 11.42 -18.76 7.74
C LEU A 214 12.09 -17.64 8.54
N GLY A 215 11.88 -17.59 9.86
CA GLY A 215 12.45 -16.57 10.77
C GLY A 215 11.79 -15.20 10.63
N ILE A 216 10.46 -15.17 10.48
CA ILE A 216 9.68 -13.97 10.14
C ILE A 216 8.51 -13.73 11.11
N ASP A 217 8.55 -14.40 12.26
CA ASP A 217 7.53 -14.38 13.31
C ASP A 217 7.57 -13.15 14.22
#